data_AF-A0A925TCP9-F1
#
_entry.id   AF-A0A925TCP9-F1
#
_cell.length_a   1.000
_cell.length_b   1.000
_cell.length_c   1.000
_cell.angle_alpha   90.00
_cell.angle_beta   90.00
_cell.angle_gamma   90.00
#
_symmetry.space_group_name_H-M   'P 1'
#
loop_
_entity.id
_entity.type
_entity.pdbx_description
1 polymer ?
#
loop_
_entity_poly.entity_id
_entity_poly.type
_entity_poly.pdbx_seq_one_letter_code
_entity_poly.pdbx_strand_id
1 'polypeptide(L)'
;MIRIGSPEDARQLELLTSALGLPRSGHTRYGAAMYFYVHGMIGAGTLEIYRVCAPLDHEDPIKILQAHGLAGDVLAASQPA
;
A
#
# COMPACT_ATOMS: atom_id res chain seq x y z
N MET A 1 -3.97 -9.90 1.57
CA MET A 1 -3.30 -9.66 2.87
C MET A 1 -1.82 -9.90 2.69
N ILE A 2 -1.00 -8.87 2.91
CA ILE A 2 0.46 -8.96 2.81
C ILE A 2 1.00 -9.86 3.93
N ARG A 3 1.86 -10.81 3.56
CA ARG A 3 2.58 -11.70 4.50
C ARG A 3 4.07 -11.53 4.25
N ILE A 4 4.83 -11.22 5.30
CA ILE A 4 6.28 -11.05 5.20
C ILE A 4 6.94 -12.42 5.26
N GLY A 5 7.54 -12.85 4.16
CA GLY A 5 8.28 -14.10 4.04
C GLY A 5 9.77 -13.90 3.77
N SER A 6 10.18 -12.69 3.40
CA SER A 6 11.55 -12.36 3.02
C SER A 6 11.97 -10.94 3.45
N PRO A 7 13.28 -10.65 3.49
CA PRO A 7 13.78 -9.28 3.69
C PRO A 7 13.28 -8.29 2.63
N GLU A 8 13.04 -8.76 1.41
CA GLU A 8 12.49 -7.91 0.35
C GLU A 8 11.04 -7.54 0.65
N ASP A 9 10.21 -8.49 1.12
CA ASP A 9 8.84 -8.17 1.53
C ASP A 9 8.81 -7.11 2.64
N ALA A 10 9.75 -7.19 3.59
CA ALA A 10 9.88 -6.19 4.66
C ALA A 10 10.25 -4.81 4.11
N ARG A 11 11.24 -4.74 3.21
CA ARG A 11 11.62 -3.50 2.53
C ARG A 11 10.45 -2.91 1.74
N GLN A 12 9.72 -3.74 1.01
CA GLN A 12 8.58 -3.30 0.22
C GLN A 12 7.43 -2.83 1.12
N LEU A 13 7.25 -3.44 2.29
CA LEU A 13 6.27 -2.98 3.27
C LEU A 13 6.63 -1.57 3.79
N GLU A 14 7.90 -1.30 4.10
CA GLU A 14 8.36 0.04 4.50
C GLU A 14 8.05 1.09 3.42
N LEU A 15 8.32 0.75 2.16
CA LEU A 15 8.03 1.62 1.02
C LEU A 15 6.52 1.85 0.82
N LEU A 16 5.71 0.80 1.01
CA LEU A 16 4.24 0.87 0.95
C LEU A 16 3.66 1.82 2.01
N THR A 17 4.31 1.93 3.18
CA THR A 17 3.93 2.81 4.28
C THR A 17 4.69 4.15 4.30
N SER A 18 5.34 4.52 3.19
CA SER A 18 6.06 5.79 3.07
C SER A 18 5.16 6.98 3.45
N ALA A 19 5.70 7.90 4.25
CA ALA A 19 4.97 9.05 4.78
C ALA A 19 4.30 9.89 3.69
N LEU A 20 3.12 10.42 4.01
CA LEU A 20 2.36 11.29 3.13
C LEU A 20 3.04 12.65 2.97
N GLY A 21 2.90 13.26 1.79
CA GLY A 21 3.38 14.60 1.48
C GLY A 21 4.88 14.71 1.23
N LEU A 22 5.64 13.62 1.33
CA LEU A 22 7.02 13.59 0.84
C LEU A 22 7.00 13.60 -0.70
N PRO A 23 7.87 14.39 -1.36
CA PRO A 23 7.94 14.44 -2.82
C PRO A 23 8.10 13.03 -3.41
N ARG A 24 7.22 12.68 -4.36
CA ARG A 24 7.15 11.38 -5.04
C ARG A 24 6.80 10.17 -4.16
N SER A 25 6.38 10.38 -2.91
CA SER A 25 5.99 9.29 -2.01
C SER A 25 4.80 8.48 -2.52
N GLY A 26 3.88 9.09 -3.26
CA GLY A 26 2.78 8.37 -3.91
C GLY A 26 3.30 7.31 -4.90
N HIS A 27 4.32 7.66 -5.69
CA HIS A 27 4.96 6.72 -6.63
C HIS A 27 5.73 5.62 -5.90
N THR A 28 6.38 5.94 -4.78
CA THR A 28 7.06 4.94 -3.94
C THR A 28 6.06 3.92 -3.40
N ARG A 29 4.93 4.38 -2.85
CA ARG A 29 3.85 3.51 -2.37
C ARG A 29 3.28 2.66 -3.50
N TYR A 30 3.07 3.24 -4.69
CA TYR A 30 2.60 2.49 -5.85
C TYR A 30 3.58 1.42 -6.34
N GLY A 31 4.88 1.72 -6.37
CA GLY A 31 5.91 0.73 -6.72
C GLY A 31 5.90 -0.47 -5.78
N ALA A 32 5.78 -0.22 -4.47
CA ALA A 32 5.63 -1.27 -3.48
C ALA A 32 4.31 -2.06 -3.64
N ALA A 33 3.20 -1.38 -3.93
CA ALA A 33 1.93 -2.04 -4.22
C ALA A 33 2.04 -2.95 -5.45
N MET A 34 2.73 -2.51 -6.50
CA MET A 34 3.01 -3.33 -7.68
C MET A 34 3.79 -4.60 -7.32
N TYR A 35 4.82 -4.49 -6.47
CA TYR A 35 5.54 -5.65 -5.96
C TYR A 35 4.58 -6.66 -5.30
N PHE A 36 3.73 -6.21 -4.38
CA PHE A 36 2.79 -7.12 -3.71
C PHE A 36 1.72 -7.69 -4.67
N TYR A 37 1.33 -6.94 -5.68
CA TYR A 37 0.39 -7.39 -6.71
C TYR A 37 0.97 -8.50 -7.57
N VAL A 38 2.20 -8.35 -8.09
CA VAL A 38 2.82 -9.39 -8.93
C VAL A 38 3.13 -10.68 -8.16
N HIS A 39 3.26 -10.59 -6.83
CA HIS A 39 3.39 -11.75 -5.93
C HIS A 39 2.03 -12.29 -5.42
N GLY A 40 0.91 -11.76 -5.90
CA GLY A 40 -0.44 -12.24 -5.55
C GLY A 40 -0.88 -11.95 -4.10
N MET A 41 -0.22 -11.02 -3.41
CA MET A 41 -0.52 -10.69 -2.00
C MET A 41 -1.61 -9.64 -1.82
N ILE A 42 -1.87 -8.84 -2.87
CA ILE A 42 -2.98 -7.88 -2.94
C ILE A 42 -3.75 -8.03 -4.26
N GLY A 43 -5.04 -7.66 -4.27
CA GLY A 43 -5.88 -7.69 -5.46
C GLY A 43 -5.68 -6.50 -6.39
N ALA A 44 -6.23 -6.61 -7.61
CA ALA A 44 -6.18 -5.53 -8.61
C ALA A 44 -6.89 -4.25 -8.15
N GLY A 45 -7.97 -4.36 -7.38
CA GLY A 45 -8.67 -3.19 -6.82
C GLY A 45 -7.79 -2.41 -5.83
N THR A 46 -7.02 -3.12 -5.01
CA THR A 46 -6.05 -2.51 -4.09
C THR A 46 -4.94 -1.81 -4.86
N LEU A 47 -4.37 -2.47 -5.87
CA LEU A 47 -3.35 -1.87 -6.74
C LEU A 47 -3.86 -0.59 -7.43
N GLU A 48 -5.10 -0.59 -7.91
CA GLU A 48 -5.71 0.54 -8.61
C GLU A 48 -5.83 1.78 -7.71
N ILE A 49 -6.19 1.60 -6.44
CA ILE A 49 -6.23 2.71 -5.48
C ILE A 49 -4.84 3.32 -5.29
N TYR A 50 -3.80 2.49 -5.14
CA TYR A 50 -2.42 2.99 -5.07
C TYR A 50 -2.00 3.70 -6.37
N ARG A 51 -2.43 3.22 -7.55
CA ARG A 51 -2.15 3.84 -8.84
C ARG A 51 -2.78 5.24 -8.95
N VAL A 52 -4.02 5.39 -8.50
CA VAL A 52 -4.72 6.69 -8.49
C VAL A 52 -4.07 7.66 -7.49
N CYS A 53 -3.56 7.17 -6.36
CA CYS A 53 -2.85 7.98 -5.37
C CYS A 53 -1.41 8.32 -5.79
N ALA A 54 -0.83 7.64 -6.78
CA ALA A 54 0.57 7.83 -7.17
C ALA A 54 0.96 9.29 -7.50
N PRO A 55 0.16 10.06 -8.28
CA PRO A 55 0.43 11.48 -8.51
C PRO A 55 0.05 12.41 -7.34
N LEU A 56 -0.54 11.89 -6.26
CA LEU A 56 -1.06 12.66 -5.12
C LEU A 56 -0.30 12.30 -3.84
N ASP A 57 0.86 12.91 -3.64
CA ASP A 57 1.76 12.54 -2.52
C ASP A 57 1.10 12.64 -1.13
N HIS A 58 0.11 13.52 -0.97
CA HIS A 58 -0.64 13.74 0.28
C HIS A 58 -1.83 12.78 0.47
N GLU A 59 -2.23 12.05 -0.57
CA GLU A 59 -3.41 11.20 -0.51
C GLU A 59 -3.12 9.91 0.26
N ASP A 60 -4.07 9.53 1.11
CA ASP A 60 -3.96 8.36 1.99
C ASP A 60 -4.68 7.15 1.36
N PRO A 61 -3.95 6.22 0.72
CA PRO A 61 -4.55 5.06 0.09
C PRO A 61 -5.26 4.15 1.10
N ILE A 62 -4.86 4.13 2.38
CA ILE A 62 -5.49 3.28 3.39
C ILE A 62 -6.92 3.76 3.68
N LYS A 63 -7.13 5.07 3.80
CA LYS A 63 -8.48 5.64 3.98
C LYS A 63 -9.40 5.32 2.81
N ILE A 64 -8.88 5.39 1.59
CA ILE A 64 -9.64 5.05 0.39
C ILE A 64 -9.93 3.54 0.37
N LEU A 65 -8.95 2.69 0.65
CA LEU A 65 -9.17 1.24 0.75
C LEU A 65 -10.24 0.87 1.78
N GLN A 66 -10.27 1.56 2.93
CA GLN A 66 -11.31 1.37 3.95
C GLN A 66 -12.70 1.74 3.41
N ALA A 67 -12.82 2.90 2.76
CA ALA A 67 -14.08 3.33 2.13
C ALA A 67 -14.58 2.34 1.06
N HIS A 68 -13.66 1.62 0.41
CA HIS A 68 -13.97 0.63 -0.62
C HIS A 68 -14.05 -0.82 -0.09
N GLY A 69 -13.88 -1.06 1.21
CA GLY A 69 -13.91 -2.41 1.79
C GLY A 69 -12.71 -3.30 1.40
N LEU A 70 -11.64 -2.71 0.89
CA LEU A 70 -10.45 -3.41 0.37
C LEU A 70 -9.26 -3.39 1.37
N ALA A 71 -9.42 -2.72 2.50
CA ALA A 71 -8.32 -2.54 3.45
C ALA A 71 -7.74 -3.85 4.02
N GLY A 72 -8.49 -4.96 3.98
CA GLY A 72 -8.02 -6.29 4.43
C GLY A 72 -6.87 -6.87 3.59
N ASP A 73 -6.64 -6.32 2.40
CA ASP A 73 -5.47 -6.69 1.58
C ASP A 73 -4.16 -6.19 2.18
N VAL A 74 -4.20 -5.07 2.90
CA VAL A 74 -3.02 -4.34 3.39
C VAL A 74 -2.93 -4.35 4.92
N LEU A 75 -4.05 -4.23 5.63
CA LEU A 75 -4.11 -4.18 7.08
C LEU A 75 -4.23 -5.61 7.67
N ALA A 76 -3.14 -6.09 8.27
CA ALA A 76 -3.27 -6.90 9.49
C ALA A 76 -3.44 -5.92 10.66
N ALA A 77 -4.41 -6.20 11.55
CA ALA A 77 -4.88 -5.32 12.62
C ALA A 77 -3.75 -4.55 13.33
N SER A 78 -3.64 -3.26 13.02
CA SER A 78 -2.94 -2.30 13.88
C SER A 78 -4.02 -1.46 14.54
N GLN A 79 -4.46 -1.89 15.72
CA GLN A 79 -5.18 -1.02 16.65
C GLN A 79 -4.18 0.01 17.18
N PRO A 80 -4.45 1.32 17.10
CA PRO A 80 -3.93 2.24 18.09
C PRO A 80 -4.81 2.14 19.35
N ALA A 81 -4.14 2.11 20.51
CA ALA A 81 -4.74 2.16 21.85
C ALA A 81 -5.50 3.47 22.11
#